data_AF-A0A434D4E6-F1
#
_entry.id   AF-A0A434D4E6-F1
#
_cell.length_a   1.000
_cell.length_b   1.000
_cell.length_c   1.000
_cell.angle_alpha   90.00
_cell.angle_beta   90.00
_cell.angle_gamma   90.00
#
_symmetry.space_group_name_H-M   'P 1'
#
loop_
_entity.id
_entity.type
_entity.pdbx_description
1 polymer ?
#
loop_
_entity_poly.entity_id
_entity_poly.type
_entity_poly.pdbx_seq_one_letter_code
_entity_poly.pdbx_strand_id
1 'polypeptide(L)'
;MAVRDAFGLTFSGATDAGFSSYSQAVRELQCFIGDPVGSVDRAIAEDPGFVMAHVFKGYLFGLATEREATAVARTCHEAALPLAATTREQAHV
;
A
#
# COMPACT_ATOMS: atom_id res chain seq x y z
N MET A 1 16.26 8.57 -5.31
CA MET A 1 15.25 9.42 -5.99
C MET A 1 13.90 9.12 -5.35
N ALA A 2 13.04 10.13 -5.15
CA ALA A 2 11.71 9.91 -4.62
C ALA A 2 10.75 9.57 -5.76
N VAL A 3 10.08 8.42 -5.71
CA VAL A 3 9.08 8.02 -6.71
C VAL A 3 7.87 8.92 -6.58
N ARG A 4 7.32 9.31 -7.73
CA ARG A 4 6.13 10.16 -7.84
C ARG A 4 5.14 9.55 -8.83
N ASP A 5 3.86 9.68 -8.52
CA ASP A 5 2.81 9.33 -9.47
C ASP A 5 2.50 10.46 -10.46
N ALA A 6 1.52 10.22 -11.33
CA ALA A 6 1.01 11.19 -12.30
C ALA A 6 0.35 12.43 -11.66
N PHE A 7 0.01 12.38 -10.36
CA PHE A 7 -0.53 13.50 -9.59
C PHE A 7 0.56 14.28 -8.85
N GLY A 8 1.82 13.89 -9.01
CA GLY A 8 2.98 14.51 -8.37
C GLY A 8 3.15 14.13 -6.90
N LEU A 9 2.39 13.15 -6.40
CA LEU A 9 2.44 12.68 -5.02
C LEU A 9 3.69 11.85 -4.80
N THR A 10 4.44 12.17 -3.75
CA THR A 10 5.62 11.39 -3.34
C THR A 10 5.20 10.16 -2.55
N PHE A 11 5.90 9.05 -2.81
CA PHE A 11 5.72 7.76 -2.14
C PHE A 11 7.00 7.37 -1.40
N SER A 12 6.93 7.37 -0.07
CA SER A 12 8.05 7.01 0.80
C SER A 12 8.37 5.53 0.71
N GLY A 13 9.66 5.22 0.57
CA GLY A 13 10.20 3.86 0.56
C GLY A 13 9.95 3.04 -0.71
N ALA A 14 9.33 3.64 -1.74
CA ALA A 14 9.12 2.98 -3.03
C ALA A 14 10.34 3.10 -3.96
N THR A 15 10.56 2.05 -4.74
CA THR A 15 11.36 2.03 -5.97
C THR A 15 10.43 1.91 -7.17
N ASP A 16 10.98 1.99 -8.39
CA ASP A 16 10.17 1.85 -9.61
C ASP A 16 9.49 0.47 -9.72
N ALA A 17 10.12 -0.58 -9.15
CA ALA A 17 9.57 -1.92 -9.14
C ALA A 17 8.31 -2.00 -8.27
N GLY A 18 8.42 -1.69 -6.97
CA GLY A 18 7.27 -1.73 -6.06
C GLY A 18 6.21 -0.71 -6.45
N PHE A 19 6.58 0.45 -7.00
CA PHE A 19 5.62 1.42 -7.51
C PHE A 19 4.82 0.90 -8.72
N SER A 20 5.43 0.11 -9.61
CA SER A 20 4.73 -0.54 -10.72
C SER A 20 3.69 -1.53 -10.21
N SER A 21 4.08 -2.42 -9.30
CA SER A 21 3.17 -3.39 -8.65
C SER A 21 2.04 -2.72 -7.87
N TYR A 22 2.36 -1.65 -7.12
CA TYR A 22 1.37 -0.84 -6.40
C TYR A 22 0.39 -0.14 -7.34
N SER A 23 0.89 0.46 -8.41
CA SER A 23 0.05 1.14 -9.41
C SER A 23 -0.91 0.18 -10.09
N GLN A 24 -0.45 -1.05 -10.36
CA GLN A 24 -1.31 -2.14 -10.84
C GLN A 24 -2.39 -2.49 -9.80
N ALA A 25 -2.03 -2.65 -8.52
CA ALA A 25 -2.99 -2.94 -7.45
C ALA A 25 -4.07 -1.85 -7.31
N VAL A 26 -3.69 -0.57 -7.39
CA VAL A 26 -4.62 0.56 -7.36
C VAL A 26 -5.59 0.51 -8.54
N ARG A 27 -5.08 0.25 -9.75
CA ARG A 27 -5.92 0.11 -10.96
C ARG A 27 -6.89 -1.06 -10.84
N GLU A 28 -6.43 -2.20 -10.32
CA GLU A 28 -7.24 -3.40 -10.09
C GLU A 28 -8.42 -3.11 -9.15
N LEU A 29 -8.18 -2.42 -8.03
CA LEU A 29 -9.24 -1.98 -7.14
C LEU A 29 -10.21 -0.99 -7.82
N GLN A 30 -9.68 0.03 -8.50
CA GLN A 30 -10.50 1.07 -9.14
C GLN A 30 -11.41 0.53 -10.25
N CYS A 31 -10.94 -0.48 -10.98
CA CYS A 31 -11.68 -1.10 -12.08
C CYS A 31 -12.45 -2.35 -11.65
N PHE A 32 -12.31 -2.80 -10.40
CA PHE A 32 -12.86 -4.07 -9.90
C PHE A 32 -12.47 -5.28 -10.77
N ILE A 33 -11.17 -5.40 -11.08
CA ILE A 33 -10.60 -6.49 -11.90
C ILE A 33 -9.36 -7.07 -11.23
N GLY A 34 -8.97 -8.28 -11.64
CA GLY A 34 -7.68 -8.87 -11.26
C GLY A 34 -7.61 -9.25 -9.78
N ASP A 35 -6.41 -9.13 -9.20
CA ASP A 35 -6.10 -9.47 -7.80
C ASP A 35 -5.31 -8.33 -7.13
N PRO A 36 -5.99 -7.29 -6.61
CA PRO A 36 -5.32 -6.15 -5.99
C PRO A 36 -4.53 -6.54 -4.73
N VAL A 37 -4.91 -7.64 -4.04
CA VAL A 37 -4.18 -8.14 -2.86
C VAL A 37 -2.85 -8.75 -3.29
N GLY A 38 -2.86 -9.66 -4.28
CA GLY A 38 -1.63 -10.25 -4.81
C GLY A 38 -0.69 -9.22 -5.42
N SER A 39 -1.22 -8.18 -6.07
CA SER A 39 -0.42 -7.09 -6.63
C SER A 39 0.22 -6.21 -5.56
N VAL A 40 -0.50 -5.83 -4.49
CA VAL A 40 0.12 -5.05 -3.39
C VAL A 40 1.08 -5.89 -2.56
N ASP A 41 0.84 -7.20 -2.42
CA ASP A 41 1.79 -8.11 -1.76
C ASP A 41 3.12 -8.17 -2.49
N ARG A 42 3.11 -8.17 -3.82
CA ARG A 42 4.33 -8.03 -4.63
C ARG A 42 5.01 -6.69 -4.40
N ALA A 43 4.25 -5.58 -4.35
CA ALA A 43 4.82 -4.26 -4.08
C ALA A 43 5.52 -4.19 -2.72
N ILE A 44 4.94 -4.79 -1.68
CA ILE A 44 5.54 -4.87 -0.35
C ILE A 44 6.77 -5.79 -0.34
N ALA A 45 6.75 -6.89 -1.10
CA ALA A 45 7.90 -7.79 -1.21
C ALA A 45 9.08 -7.13 -1.95
N GLU A 46 8.79 -6.34 -2.98
CA GLU A 46 9.79 -5.56 -3.71
C GLU A 46 10.35 -4.43 -2.84
N ASP A 47 9.48 -3.71 -2.14
CA ASP A 47 9.83 -2.56 -1.32
C ASP A 47 9.20 -2.65 0.09
N PRO A 48 9.82 -3.36 1.05
CA PRO A 48 9.27 -3.54 2.40
C PRO A 48 9.05 -2.22 3.17
N GLY A 49 9.78 -1.16 2.80
CA GLY A 49 9.64 0.18 3.36
C GLY A 49 8.57 1.05 2.69
N PHE A 50 7.80 0.51 1.74
CA PHE A 50 6.83 1.27 0.96
C PHE A 50 5.55 1.54 1.77
N VAL A 51 5.47 2.74 2.36
CA VAL A 51 4.41 3.15 3.30
C VAL A 51 3.01 2.95 2.73
N MET A 52 2.74 3.50 1.54
CA MET A 52 1.40 3.46 0.97
C MET A 52 0.98 2.06 0.50
N ALA A 53 1.92 1.15 0.22
CA ALA A 53 1.57 -0.24 -0.08
C ALA A 53 1.00 -0.96 1.16
N HIS A 54 1.62 -0.76 2.34
CA HIS A 54 1.07 -1.26 3.61
C HIS A 54 -0.29 -0.63 3.93
N VAL A 55 -0.42 0.70 3.79
CA VAL A 55 -1.71 1.40 3.98
C VAL A 55 -2.79 0.87 3.05
N PHE A 56 -2.49 0.70 1.76
CA PHE A 56 -3.45 0.22 0.78
C PHE A 56 -3.93 -1.20 1.10
N LYS A 57 -3.02 -2.12 1.42
CA LYS A 57 -3.38 -3.46 1.88
C LYS A 57 -4.22 -3.38 3.17
N GLY A 58 -3.84 -2.52 4.10
CA GLY A 58 -4.60 -2.25 5.32
C GLY A 58 -6.05 -1.85 5.04
N TYR A 59 -6.28 -0.96 4.07
CA TYR A 59 -7.63 -0.55 3.67
C TYR A 59 -8.42 -1.67 2.99
N LEU A 60 -7.82 -2.47 2.11
CA LEU A 60 -8.50 -3.61 1.49
C LEU A 60 -9.09 -4.57 2.52
N PHE A 61 -8.32 -4.89 3.57
CA PHE A 61 -8.76 -5.80 4.63
C PHE A 61 -9.55 -5.10 5.74
N GLY A 62 -9.32 -3.81 5.98
CA GLY A 62 -10.04 -3.03 6.99
C GLY A 62 -11.49 -2.70 6.61
N LEU A 63 -11.80 -2.73 5.30
CA LEU A 63 -13.16 -2.56 4.77
C LEU A 63 -13.94 -3.88 4.69
N ALA A 64 -13.29 -5.01 4.97
CA ALA A 64 -13.93 -6.31 5.03
C ALA A 64 -14.77 -6.46 6.32
N THR A 65 -15.73 -7.38 6.32
CA THR A 65 -16.62 -7.61 7.49
C THR A 65 -16.16 -8.78 8.36
N GLU A 66 -15.21 -9.55 7.85
CA GLU A 66 -14.61 -10.73 8.44
C GLU A 66 -13.65 -10.34 9.57
N ARG A 67 -13.78 -11.01 10.71
CA ARG A 67 -12.93 -10.75 11.88
C ARG A 67 -11.45 -11.02 11.57
N GLU A 68 -11.18 -12.06 10.79
CA GLU A 68 -9.84 -12.47 10.40
C GLU A 68 -9.15 -11.39 9.55
N ALA A 69 -9.92 -10.69 8.70
CA ALA A 69 -9.39 -9.59 7.89
C ALA A 69 -8.92 -8.40 8.75
N THR A 70 -9.58 -8.16 9.89
CA THR A 70 -9.13 -7.13 10.84
C THR A 70 -7.72 -7.41 11.38
N ALA A 71 -7.32 -8.68 11.52
CA ALA A 71 -5.96 -9.02 11.94
C ALA A 71 -4.93 -8.61 10.88
N VAL A 72 -5.23 -8.83 9.60
CA VAL A 72 -4.35 -8.42 8.48
C VAL A 72 -4.23 -6.90 8.42
N ALA A 73 -5.34 -6.17 8.55
CA ALA A 73 -5.32 -4.71 8.56
C ALA A 73 -4.45 -4.15 9.70
N ARG A 74 -4.54 -4.74 10.89
CA ARG A 74 -3.71 -4.40 12.04
C ARG A 74 -2.22 -4.64 11.77
N THR A 75 -1.86 -5.79 11.21
CA THR A 75 -0.46 -6.08 10.84
C THR A 75 0.07 -5.06 9.84
N CYS A 76 -0.74 -4.62 8.88
CA CYS A 76 -0.34 -3.60 7.91
C CYS A 76 -0.11 -2.24 8.59
N HIS A 77 -0.99 -1.84 9.52
CA HIS A 77 -0.81 -0.62 10.31
C HIS A 77 0.48 -0.68 11.16
N GLU A 78 0.71 -1.79 11.87
CA GLU A 78 1.92 -2.01 12.67
C GLU A 78 3.20 -1.96 11.82
N ALA A 79 3.16 -2.50 10.60
CA ALA A 79 4.28 -2.44 9.67
C ALA A 79 4.54 -1.03 9.11
N ALA A 80 3.49 -0.21 8.95
CA ALA A 80 3.60 1.15 8.43
C ALA A 80 4.06 2.17 9.49
N LEU A 81 3.69 1.98 10.76
CA LEU A 81 4.00 2.90 11.87
C LEU A 81 5.48 3.33 11.98
N PRO A 82 6.49 2.44 11.88
CA PRO A 82 7.89 2.84 12.04
C PRO A 82 8.52 3.42 10.78
N LEU A 83 7.81 3.44 9.64
CA LEU A 83 8.37 3.86 8.36
C LEU A 83 8.45 5.39 8.27
N ALA A 84 9.43 5.90 7.53
CA ALA A 84 9.63 7.34 7.32
C ALA A 84 8.58 7.93 6.34
N ALA A 85 7.35 8.07 6.82
CA ALA A 85 6.23 8.63 6.07
C ALA A 85 6.35 10.16 5.90
N THR A 86 5.89 10.66 4.75
CA THR A 86 5.59 12.09 4.61
C THR A 86 4.40 12.48 5.50
N THR A 87 4.23 13.78 5.78
CA THR A 87 3.06 14.27 6.55
C THR A 87 1.72 13.82 5.96
N ARG A 88 1.62 13.71 4.62
CA ARG A 88 0.43 13.22 3.93
C ARG A 88 0.20 11.73 4.23
N GLU A 89 1.22 10.91 4.05
CA GLU A 89 1.12 9.47 4.28
C GLU A 89 0.82 9.15 5.75
N GLN A 90 1.38 9.92 6.69
CA GLN A 90 1.10 9.77 8.12
C GLN A 90 -0.38 10.00 8.48
N ALA A 91 -1.13 10.78 7.70
CA ALA A 91 -2.56 10.96 7.91
C ALA A 91 -3.40 9.73 7.51
N HIS A 92 -2.81 8.77 6.79
CA HIS A 92 -3.45 7.53 6.39
C HIS A 92 -3.13 6.34 7.29
N VAL A 93 -1.94 6.34 7.91
CA VAL A 93 -1.46 5.32 8.86
C VAL A 93 -2.26 5.39 10.14
#